data_AF-A0A0G2JJQ0-F1
#
_entry.id   AF-A0A0G2JJQ0-F1
#
_cell.length_a   1.000
_cell.length_b   1.000
_cell.length_c   1.000
_cell.angle_alpha   90.00
_cell.angle_beta   90.00
_cell.angle_gamma   90.00
#
_symmetry.space_group_name_H-M   'P 1'
#
loop_
_entity.id
_entity.type
_entity.pdbx_description
1 polymer ?
#
loop_
_entity_poly.entity_id
_entity_poly.type
_entity_poly.pdbx_seq_one_letter_code
_entity_poly.pdbx_strand_id
1 'polypeptide(L)'
;MAVEFDGGVVMGSDSRVSAGEAVVNRVFDKLSPLHEHIYCALSGSAADAQAVADMAAYQLELHGIELEEPPLVLAAANVVRNISYKYREDLSAHLMVAGWDQREGGQVYGTLGGMLTRQPFAIGGSGSTFI
;
A
#
# COMPACT_ATOMS: atom_id res chain seq x y z
N MET A 1 8.09 -3.44 3.71
CA MET A 1 8.02 -4.92 3.73
C MET A 1 6.70 -5.32 4.33
N ALA A 2 6.09 -6.37 3.81
CA ALA A 2 4.93 -7.03 4.41
C ALA A 2 5.12 -8.55 4.34
N VAL A 3 4.70 -9.26 5.39
CA VAL A 3 4.82 -10.72 5.51
C VAL A 3 3.53 -11.30 6.10
N GLU A 4 2.96 -12.27 5.40
CA GLU A 4 1.82 -13.08 5.84
C GLU A 4 2.29 -14.13 6.86
N PHE A 5 1.54 -14.32 7.94
CA PHE A 5 1.81 -15.32 8.96
C PHE A 5 0.50 -15.96 9.46
N ASP A 6 0.60 -17.06 10.22
CA ASP A 6 -0.57 -17.70 10.82
C ASP A 6 -1.25 -16.76 11.83
N GLY A 7 -2.40 -16.21 11.43
CA GLY A 7 -3.16 -15.24 12.21
C GLY A 7 -3.16 -13.81 11.65
N GLY A 8 -2.41 -13.51 10.58
CA GLY A 8 -2.52 -12.20 9.92
C GLY A 8 -1.34 -11.76 9.08
N VAL A 9 -1.04 -10.46 9.13
CA VAL A 9 0.05 -9.86 8.35
C VAL A 9 0.85 -8.87 9.21
N VAL A 10 2.17 -8.85 9.05
CA VAL A 10 3.04 -7.84 9.65
C VAL A 10 3.58 -6.94 8.55
N MET A 11 3.55 -5.63 8.77
CA MET A 11 4.20 -4.65 7.90
C MET A 11 5.25 -3.83 8.65
N GLY A 12 6.29 -3.45 7.92
CA GLY A 12 7.33 -2.57 8.42
C GLY A 12 7.89 -1.69 7.31
N SER A 13 8.25 -0.46 7.68
CA SER A 13 8.87 0.52 6.79
C SER A 13 9.90 1.37 7.53
N ASP A 14 10.82 1.96 6.79
CA ASP A 14 11.70 3.01 7.31
C ASP A 14 11.01 4.38 7.23
N SER A 15 11.57 5.37 7.92
CA SER A 15 10.95 6.70 8.05
C SER A 15 11.67 7.81 7.28
N ARG A 16 12.67 7.46 6.44
CA ARG A 16 13.53 8.43 5.76
C ARG A 16 12.99 8.80 4.38
N VAL A 17 12.97 10.10 4.10
CA VAL A 17 12.71 10.68 2.77
C VAL A 17 13.93 11.48 2.34
N SER A 18 14.33 11.32 1.09
CA SER A 18 15.48 11.99 0.50
C SER A 18 15.10 12.84 -0.70
N ALA A 19 15.80 13.95 -0.89
CA ALA A 19 15.80 14.73 -2.12
C ALA A 19 17.22 14.66 -2.71
N GLY A 20 17.43 13.76 -3.68
CA GLY A 20 18.77 13.38 -4.11
C GLY A 20 19.55 12.74 -2.95
N GLU A 21 20.75 13.25 -2.67
CA GLU A 21 21.61 12.75 -1.59
C GLU A 21 21.24 13.31 -0.20
N ALA A 22 20.41 14.35 -0.14
CA ALA A 22 20.03 14.99 1.11
C ALA A 22 18.86 14.27 1.77
N VAL A 23 18.97 14.00 3.08
CA VAL A 23 17.84 13.52 3.89
C VAL A 23 17.00 14.72 4.32
N VAL A 24 15.79 14.82 3.76
CA VAL A 24 14.87 15.95 4.01
C VAL A 24 13.85 15.65 5.11
N ASN A 25 13.54 14.38 5.36
CA ASN A 25 12.69 13.96 6.47
C ASN A 25 13.21 12.63 7.06
N ARG A 26 13.19 12.51 8.38
CA ARG A 26 13.64 11.32 9.12
C ARG A 26 12.50 10.59 9.86
N VAL A 27 11.30 11.16 9.85
CA VAL A 27 10.15 10.71 10.66
C VAL A 27 8.88 10.61 9.81
N PHE A 28 9.03 10.40 8.50
CA PHE A 28 7.89 10.25 7.61
C PHE A 28 7.24 8.88 7.80
N ASP A 29 5.92 8.86 7.95
CA ASP A 29 5.18 7.60 7.99
C ASP A 29 4.93 7.09 6.57
N LYS A 30 5.57 5.98 6.23
CA LYS A 30 5.40 5.33 4.92
C LYS A 30 4.29 4.29 4.93
N LEU A 31 3.61 4.06 6.05
CA LEU A 31 2.49 3.14 6.15
C LEU A 31 1.20 3.96 6.24
N SER A 32 0.51 4.11 5.11
CA SER A 32 -0.74 4.86 5.07
C SER A 32 -1.92 3.92 5.33
N PRO A 33 -2.83 4.24 6.27
CA PRO A 33 -4.07 3.50 6.44
C PRO A 33 -4.96 3.67 5.20
N LEU A 34 -5.53 2.57 4.72
CA LEU A 34 -6.57 2.57 3.67
C LEU A 34 -7.95 2.26 4.27
N HIS A 35 -7.99 1.41 5.28
CA HIS A 35 -9.15 1.07 6.10
C HIS A 35 -8.66 0.56 7.47
N GLU A 36 -9.55 0.33 8.44
CA GLU A 36 -9.22 -0.10 9.81
C GLU A 36 -8.22 -1.27 9.90
N HIS A 37 -8.32 -2.26 9.00
CA HIS A 37 -7.44 -3.44 8.95
C HIS A 37 -6.61 -3.55 7.67
N ILE A 38 -6.53 -2.48 6.87
CA ILE A 38 -5.85 -2.49 5.58
C ILE A 38 -4.95 -1.26 5.48
N TYR A 39 -3.68 -1.51 5.20
CA TYR A 39 -2.67 -0.48 5.07
C TYR A 39 -1.94 -0.61 3.74
N CYS A 40 -1.32 0.47 3.31
CA CYS A 40 -0.39 0.45 2.21
C CYS A 40 0.97 1.03 2.57
N ALA A 41 2.02 0.40 2.04
CA ALA A 41 3.38 0.91 2.13
C ALA A 41 3.69 1.79 0.90
N LEU A 42 4.23 2.97 1.16
CA LEU A 42 4.50 4.00 0.16
C LEU A 42 5.96 3.99 -0.30
N SER A 43 6.18 4.08 -1.62
CA SER A 43 7.49 4.31 -2.22
C SER A 43 7.39 5.05 -3.56
N GLY A 44 8.49 5.64 -4.00
CA GLY A 44 8.51 6.60 -5.12
C GLY A 44 8.45 8.05 -4.64
N SER A 45 7.79 8.91 -5.41
CA SER A 45 7.47 10.28 -4.99
C SER A 45 6.57 10.25 -3.76
N ALA A 46 7.01 10.91 -2.68
CA ALA A 46 6.26 10.92 -1.43
C ALA A 46 4.87 11.55 -1.60
N ALA A 47 4.78 12.65 -2.35
CA ALA A 47 3.52 13.34 -2.60
C ALA A 47 2.56 12.49 -3.45
N ASP A 48 3.07 11.88 -4.53
CA ASP A 48 2.25 11.07 -5.43
C ASP A 48 1.73 9.83 -4.71
N ALA A 49 2.58 9.14 -3.94
CA ALA A 49 2.21 7.95 -3.21
C ALA A 49 1.15 8.26 -2.13
N GLN A 50 1.30 9.35 -1.38
CA GLN A 50 0.29 9.81 -0.43
C GLN A 50 -1.03 10.13 -1.13
N ALA A 51 -1.01 10.88 -2.22
CA ALA A 51 -2.22 11.22 -2.96
C ALA A 51 -2.96 9.96 -3.46
N VAL A 52 -2.24 8.96 -3.97
CA VAL A 52 -2.84 7.69 -4.39
C VAL A 52 -3.46 6.95 -3.20
N ALA A 53 -2.77 6.92 -2.05
CA ALA A 53 -3.28 6.28 -0.84
C ALA A 53 -4.55 6.98 -0.32
N ASP A 54 -4.56 8.31 -0.26
CA ASP A 54 -5.71 9.10 0.18
C ASP A 54 -6.92 8.90 -0.74
N MET A 55 -6.70 8.89 -2.06
CA MET A 55 -7.75 8.60 -3.04
C MET A 55 -8.31 7.18 -2.89
N ALA A 56 -7.44 6.21 -2.61
CA ALA A 56 -7.86 4.82 -2.40
C ALA A 56 -8.64 4.67 -1.08
N ALA A 57 -8.18 5.28 0.00
CA ALA A 57 -8.85 5.28 1.30
C ALA A 57 -10.27 5.86 1.18
N TYR A 58 -10.41 7.01 0.50
CA TYR A 58 -11.72 7.62 0.26
C TYR A 58 -12.67 6.72 -0.53
N GLN A 59 -12.19 6.08 -1.60
CA GLN A 59 -13.02 5.15 -2.38
C GLN A 59 -13.43 3.92 -1.57
N LEU A 60 -12.55 3.42 -0.70
CA LEU A 60 -12.82 2.27 0.16
C LEU A 60 -13.80 2.60 1.28
N GLU A 61 -13.72 3.81 1.85
CA GLU A 61 -14.68 4.30 2.83
C GLU A 61 -16.08 4.39 2.23
N LEU A 62 -16.23 5.00 1.04
CA LEU A 62 -17.51 5.02 0.33
C LEU A 62 -18.03 3.61 0.05
N HIS A 63 -17.17 2.71 -0.41
CA HIS A 63 -17.53 1.34 -0.70
C HIS A 63 -18.03 0.57 0.53
N GLY A 64 -17.37 0.78 1.68
CA GLY A 64 -17.76 0.17 2.95
C GLY A 64 -19.09 0.70 3.48
N ILE A 65 -19.36 1.99 3.28
CA ILE A 65 -20.66 2.61 3.63
C ILE A 65 -21.78 2.04 2.74
N GLU A 66 -21.54 1.92 1.43
CA GLU A 66 -22.55 1.43 0.47
C GLU A 66 -22.93 -0.03 0.69
N LEU A 67 -21.97 -0.87 1.08
CA LEU A 67 -22.19 -2.30 1.31
C LEU A 67 -22.51 -2.65 2.76
N GLU A 68 -22.39 -1.69 3.69
CA GLU A 68 -22.47 -1.92 5.14
C GLU A 68 -21.53 -3.04 5.63
N GLU A 69 -20.41 -3.27 4.92
CA GLU A 69 -19.44 -4.33 5.19
C GLU A 69 -18.01 -3.77 5.04
N PRO A 70 -17.06 -4.14 5.92
CA PRO A 70 -15.67 -3.74 5.74
C PRO A 70 -15.11 -4.25 4.40
N PRO A 71 -14.31 -3.45 3.67
CA PRO A 71 -13.76 -3.84 2.39
C PRO A 71 -12.80 -5.03 2.54
N LEU A 72 -12.80 -5.91 1.54
CA LEU A 72 -11.82 -7.00 1.42
C LEU A 72 -10.43 -6.46 1.07
N VAL A 73 -9.36 -7.14 1.50
CA VAL A 73 -7.97 -6.73 1.17
C VAL A 73 -7.76 -6.74 -0.34
N LEU A 74 -8.30 -7.75 -1.03
CA LEU A 74 -8.27 -7.82 -2.48
C LEU A 74 -8.97 -6.62 -3.14
N ALA A 75 -10.10 -6.16 -2.61
CA ALA A 75 -10.82 -5.00 -3.14
C ALA A 75 -9.97 -3.73 -3.01
N ALA A 76 -9.38 -3.50 -1.83
CA ALA A 76 -8.46 -2.40 -1.60
C ALA A 76 -7.25 -2.43 -2.55
N ALA A 77 -6.65 -3.60 -2.73
CA ALA A 77 -5.51 -3.75 -3.63
C ALA A 77 -5.87 -3.50 -5.11
N ASN A 78 -7.10 -3.86 -5.52
CA ASN A 78 -7.61 -3.52 -6.85
C ASN A 78 -7.85 -2.00 -7.02
N VAL A 79 -8.38 -1.32 -6.00
CA VAL A 79 -8.56 0.14 -6.04
C VAL A 79 -7.21 0.84 -6.20
N VAL A 80 -6.23 0.50 -5.37
CA VAL A 80 -4.87 1.05 -5.47
C VAL A 80 -4.27 0.78 -6.85
N ARG A 81 -4.32 -0.47 -7.35
CA ARG A 81 -3.86 -0.82 -8.70
C ARG A 81 -4.53 0.05 -9.77
N ASN A 82 -5.85 0.20 -9.71
CA ASN A 82 -6.61 0.93 -10.72
C ASN A 82 -6.22 2.40 -10.75
N ILE A 83 -6.05 3.04 -9.59
CA ILE A 83 -5.59 4.43 -9.48
C ILE A 83 -4.15 4.55 -10.02
N SER A 84 -3.23 3.71 -9.54
CA SER A 84 -1.83 3.71 -9.99
C SER A 84 -1.69 3.47 -11.49
N TYR A 85 -2.48 2.56 -12.07
CA TYR A 85 -2.44 2.26 -13.49
C TYR A 85 -3.04 3.41 -14.34
N LYS A 86 -4.13 4.02 -13.87
CA LYS A 86 -4.78 5.15 -14.55
C LYS A 86 -3.83 6.33 -14.71
N TYR A 87 -3.00 6.60 -13.70
CA TYR A 87 -2.07 7.72 -13.68
C TYR A 87 -0.61 7.29 -13.85
N ARG A 88 -0.35 6.13 -14.46
CA ARG A 88 1.00 5.53 -14.54
C ARG A 88 2.05 6.39 -15.26
N GLU A 89 1.61 7.31 -16.11
CA GLU A 89 2.48 8.23 -16.85
C GLU A 89 2.69 9.56 -16.11
N ASP A 90 1.82 9.88 -15.15
CA ASP A 90 1.80 11.17 -14.45
C ASP A 90 2.33 11.07 -13.01
N LEU A 91 2.13 9.93 -12.35
CA LEU A 91 2.46 9.71 -10.94
C LEU A 91 3.58 8.69 -10.78
N SER A 92 4.58 9.03 -9.98
CA SER A 92 5.67 8.13 -9.61
C SER A 92 5.38 7.49 -8.26
N ALA A 93 4.44 6.53 -8.22
CA ALA A 93 4.04 5.86 -6.99
C ALA A 93 4.12 4.34 -7.12
N HIS A 94 4.80 3.71 -6.17
CA HIS A 94 4.87 2.26 -6.03
C HIS A 94 4.32 1.89 -4.66
N LEU A 95 3.13 1.29 -4.66
CA LEU A 95 2.43 0.91 -3.45
C LEU A 95 2.40 -0.61 -3.29
N MET A 96 2.27 -1.02 -2.05
CA MET A 96 2.02 -2.39 -1.65
C MET A 96 0.90 -2.36 -0.63
N VAL A 97 -0.10 -3.22 -0.80
CA VAL A 97 -1.26 -3.28 0.10
C VAL A 97 -1.14 -4.54 0.92
N ALA A 98 -1.31 -4.42 2.22
CA ALA A 98 -1.47 -5.58 3.08
C ALA A 98 -2.54 -5.30 4.13
N GLY A 99 -3.21 -6.36 4.54
CA GLY A 99 -4.25 -6.24 5.55
C GLY A 99 -4.76 -7.60 5.96
N TRP A 100 -5.86 -7.56 6.71
CA TRP A 100 -6.59 -8.74 7.12
C TRP A 100 -8.07 -8.56 6.79
N ASP A 101 -8.70 -9.60 6.26
CA ASP A 101 -10.16 -9.68 6.14
C ASP A 101 -10.68 -11.05 6.61
N GLN A 102 -12.00 -11.13 6.79
CA GLN A 102 -12.66 -12.34 7.32
C GLN A 102 -12.68 -13.52 6.34
N ARG A 103 -12.45 -13.28 5.04
CA ARG A 103 -12.56 -14.31 4.00
C ARG A 103 -11.26 -15.06 3.79
N GLU A 104 -10.17 -14.35 3.59
CA GLU A 104 -8.86 -14.93 3.29
C GLU A 104 -7.81 -14.66 4.36
N GLY A 105 -8.17 -13.94 5.43
CA GLY A 105 -7.25 -13.64 6.52
C GLY A 105 -6.20 -12.61 6.11
N GLY A 106 -4.98 -12.79 6.61
CA GLY A 106 -3.84 -11.93 6.29
C GLY A 106 -3.43 -12.08 4.84
N GLN A 107 -3.25 -10.97 4.13
CA GLN A 107 -2.89 -10.99 2.71
C GLN A 107 -1.90 -9.86 2.38
N VAL A 108 -0.99 -10.14 1.44
CA VAL A 108 -0.04 -9.16 0.90
C VAL A 108 -0.17 -9.09 -0.62
N TYR A 109 -0.35 -7.89 -1.15
CA TYR A 109 -0.45 -7.59 -2.56
C TYR A 109 0.55 -6.52 -3.01
N GLY A 110 1.33 -6.84 -4.04
CA GLY A 110 2.14 -5.85 -4.76
C GLY A 110 1.39 -5.32 -5.99
N THR A 111 1.44 -4.00 -6.24
CA THR A 111 0.76 -3.35 -7.38
C THR A 111 1.74 -2.87 -8.48
N LEU A 112 2.86 -3.57 -8.66
CA LEU A 112 3.98 -3.11 -9.48
C LEU A 112 3.65 -3.14 -10.98
N GLY A 113 3.86 -2.02 -11.67
CA GLY A 113 3.66 -1.92 -13.13
C GLY A 113 2.21 -2.12 -13.59
N GLY A 114 1.22 -1.91 -12.72
CA GLY A 114 -0.19 -2.14 -13.01
C GLY A 114 -0.63 -3.60 -12.90
N MET A 115 0.27 -4.51 -12.55
CA MET A 115 -0.08 -5.87 -12.18
C MET A 115 -0.53 -5.91 -10.72
N LEU A 116 -1.36 -6.89 -10.37
CA LEU A 116 -1.68 -7.22 -8.98
C LEU A 116 -1.19 -8.62 -8.70
N THR A 117 -0.31 -8.77 -7.71
CA THR A 117 0.26 -10.07 -7.38
C THR A 117 0.16 -10.30 -5.88
N ARG A 118 -0.53 -11.38 -5.50
CA ARG A 118 -0.50 -11.89 -4.12
C ARG A 118 0.81 -12.63 -3.90
N GLN A 119 1.47 -12.35 -2.80
CA GLN A 119 2.71 -13.02 -2.39
C GLN A 119 2.62 -13.31 -0.89
N PRO A 120 3.28 -14.37 -0.37
CA PRO A 120 3.37 -14.60 1.08
C PRO A 120 4.20 -13.51 1.77
N PHE A 121 5.08 -12.82 1.03
CA PHE A 121 5.78 -11.64 1.49
C PHE A 121 6.11 -10.73 0.30
N ALA A 122 6.26 -9.44 0.57
CA ALA A 122 6.71 -8.49 -0.45
C ALA A 122 7.60 -7.39 0.16
N ILE A 123 8.59 -6.97 -0.61
CA ILE A 123 9.56 -5.94 -0.23
C ILE A 123 9.65 -4.94 -1.39
N GLY A 124 9.72 -3.66 -1.06
CA GLY A 124 9.76 -2.57 -2.04
C GLY A 124 10.65 -1.43 -1.57
N GLY A 125 10.92 -0.48 -2.47
CA GLY A 125 11.80 0.65 -2.24
C GLY A 125 13.27 0.36 -2.55
N SER A 126 14.12 1.39 -2.42
CA SER A 126 15.55 1.31 -2.75
C SER A 126 16.38 0.43 -1.82
N GLY A 127 15.88 0.17 -0.60
CA GLY A 127 16.52 -0.72 0.37
C GLY A 127 16.14 -2.20 0.23
N SER A 128 15.32 -2.55 -0.76
CA SER A 128 14.70 -3.89 -0.86
C SER A 128 15.70 -5.04 -0.98
N THR A 129 16.89 -4.81 -1.54
CA THR A 129 17.91 -5.86 -1.69
C THR A 129 18.59 -6.25 -0.36
N PHE A 130 18.45 -5.44 0.68
CA PHE A 130 19.10 -5.66 1.98
C PHE A 130 18.21 -6.36 3.01
N ILE A 131 16.95 -6.61 2.66
CA ILE A 131 15.93 -7.24 3.51
C ILE A 131 15.45 -8.49 2.79
#